data_AF-H3SBZ0-F1
#
_entry.id   AF-H3SBZ0-F1
#
_cell.length_a   1.000
_cell.length_b   1.000
_cell.length_c   1.000
_cell.angle_alpha   90.00
_cell.angle_beta   90.00
_cell.angle_gamma   90.00
#
_symmetry.space_group_name_H-M   'P 1'
#
loop_
_entity.id
_entity.type
_entity.pdbx_description
1 polymer ?
#
loop_
_entity_poly.entity_id
_entity_poly.type
_entity_poly.pdbx_seq_one_letter_code
_entity_poly.pdbx_strand_id
1 'polypeptide(L)' 'MYVTHDEEDGMWQFHDGKAVSVEEGRIISLEEMMQVDSSIAELADLPLGWVAWRNSAADKWHRQKK' A
#
# COMPACT_ATOMS: atom_id res chain seq x y z
N MET A 1 8.29 2.08 -0.41
CA MET A 1 6.89 1.91 0.06
C MET A 1 6.43 0.51 -0.28
N TYR A 2 5.68 -0.11 0.62
CA TYR A 2 5.06 -1.42 0.50
C TYR A 2 3.56 -1.28 0.77
N VAL A 3 2.75 -1.87 -0.11
CA VAL A 3 1.29 -1.77 -0.12
C VAL A 3 0.71 -3.18 -0.14
N THR A 4 -0.26 -3.44 0.70
CA THR A 4 -1.00 -4.70 0.73
C THR A 4 -2.48 -4.43 0.51
N HIS A 5 -3.10 -5.20 -0.38
CA HIS A 5 -4.55 -5.31 -0.51
C HIS A 5 -4.96 -6.65 0.08
N ASP A 6 -5.43 -6.62 1.33
CA ASP A 6 -5.60 -7.84 2.11
C ASP A 6 -6.73 -8.73 1.58
N GLU A 7 -6.58 -10.05 1.68
CA GLU A 7 -7.57 -11.00 1.17
C GLU A 7 -8.76 -11.16 2.14
N GLU A 8 -8.57 -10.97 3.45
CA GLU A 8 -9.58 -11.26 4.46
C GLU A 8 -10.62 -10.15 4.59
N ASP A 9 -10.18 -8.88 4.63
CA ASP A 9 -11.04 -7.72 4.87
C ASP A 9 -11.09 -6.72 3.69
N GLY A 10 -10.26 -6.94 2.66
CA GLY A 10 -10.13 -6.03 1.52
C GLY A 10 -9.54 -4.67 1.86
N MET A 11 -8.92 -4.54 3.03
CA MET A 11 -8.35 -3.29 3.49
C MET A 11 -6.98 -3.04 2.85
N TRP A 12 -6.69 -1.75 2.71
CA TRP A 12 -5.42 -1.26 2.20
C TRP A 12 -4.47 -0.96 3.35
N GLN A 13 -3.25 -1.48 3.26
CA GLN A 13 -2.19 -1.21 4.22
C GLN A 13 -0.98 -0.62 3.50
N PHE A 14 -0.44 0.47 4.05
CA PHE A 14 0.72 1.18 3.50
C PHE A 14 1.81 1.27 4.57
N HIS A 15 3.03 0.81 4.27
CA HIS A 15 4.16 0.88 5.20
C HIS A 15 5.50 0.84 4.47
N ASP A 16 6.62 0.97 5.19
CA ASP A 16 7.97 0.95 4.60
C ASP A 16 8.57 -0.46 4.46
N GLY A 17 7.76 -1.51 4.68
CA GLY A 17 8.18 -2.91 4.57
C GLY A 17 9.00 -3.44 5.76
N LYS A 18 9.23 -2.62 6.78
CA LYS A 18 9.88 -3.03 8.04
C LYS A 18 8.85 -3.48 9.07
N ALA A 19 9.32 -3.95 10.23
CA ALA A 19 8.47 -4.26 11.36
C ALA A 19 7.71 -3.00 11.80
N VAL A 20 6.38 -3.05 11.70
CA VAL A 20 5.47 -1.98 12.13
C VAL A 20 4.79 -2.43 13.42
N SER A 21 4.80 -1.57 14.44
CA SER A 21 3.96 -1.75 15.63
C SER A 21 2.56 -1.19 15.36
N VAL A 22 1.53 -1.94 15.74
CA VAL A 22 0.12 -1.51 15.57
C VAL A 22 -0.15 -0.18 16.27
N GLU A 23 0.56 0.11 17.37
CA GLU A 23 0.46 1.35 18.14
C GLU A 23 0.86 2.60 17.34
N GLU A 24 1.79 2.45 16.39
CA GLU A 24 2.21 3.52 15.46
C GLU A 24 1.30 3.57 14.22
N GLY A 25 0.45 2.56 14.04
CA GLY A 25 -0.55 2.52 12.98
C GLY A 25 -1.52 3.70 13.07
N ARG A 26 -1.87 4.24 11.91
CA ARG A 26 -2.92 5.26 11.76
C ARG A 26 -3.86 4.79 10.67
N ILE A 27 -5.15 5.01 10.88
CA ILE A 27 -6.17 4.80 9.85
C ILE A 27 -6.41 6.16 9.20
N ILE A 28 -6.18 6.23 7.90
CA ILE A 28 -6.45 7.40 7.06
C ILE A 28 -7.39 6.98 5.93
N SER A 29 -8.06 7.96 5.34
CA SER A 29 -8.81 7.71 4.11
C SER A 29 -7.86 7.42 2.93
N LEU A 30 -8.36 6.69 1.93
CA LEU A 30 -7.61 6.49 0.69
C LEU A 30 -7.36 7.83 -0.03
N GLU A 31 -8.27 8.80 0.10
CA GLU A 31 -8.10 10.16 -0.39
C GLU A 31 -6.90 10.86 0.25
N GLU A 32 -6.78 10.84 1.57
CA GLU A 32 -5.63 11.40 2.28
C GLU A 32 -4.33 10.71 1.85
N MET A 33 -4.36 9.38 1.68
CA MET A 33 -3.18 8.67 1.22
C MET A 33 -2.79 9.05 -0.21
N MET A 34 -3.75 9.31 -1.11
CA MET A 34 -3.49 9.83 -2.45
C MET A 34 -2.91 11.26 -2.44
N GLN A 35 -3.21 12.06 -1.42
CA GLN A 35 -2.55 13.37 -1.25
C GLN A 35 -1.10 13.24 -0.77
N VAL A 36 -0.82 12.23 0.06
CA VAL A 36 0.55 11.89 0.49
C VAL A 36 1.36 11.31 -0.67
N ASP A 37 0.75 10.40 -1.43
CA ASP A 37 1.39 9.69 -2.54
C ASP A 37 0.38 9.38 -3.66
N SER A 38 0.33 10.27 -4.65
CA SER A 38 -0.62 10.15 -5.76
C SER A 38 -0.36 8.95 -6.66
N SER A 39 0.82 8.34 -6.61
CA SER A 39 1.15 7.16 -7.41
C SER A 39 0.36 5.90 -6.99
N ILE A 40 -0.29 5.93 -5.82
CA ILE A 40 -1.19 4.87 -5.38
C ILE A 40 -2.38 4.70 -6.32
N ALA A 41 -2.75 5.76 -7.06
CA ALA A 41 -3.76 5.65 -8.12
C ALA A 41 -3.40 4.61 -9.18
N GLU A 42 -2.10 4.35 -9.42
CA GLU A 42 -1.65 3.28 -10.32
C GLU A 42 -1.99 1.88 -9.80
N LEU A 43 -2.22 1.74 -8.49
CA LEU A 43 -2.59 0.48 -7.84
C LEU A 43 -4.10 0.31 -7.71
N ALA A 44 -4.94 1.18 -8.27
CA ALA A 44 -6.39 1.07 -8.15
C ALA A 44 -6.95 -0.28 -8.64
N ASP A 45 -6.23 -0.98 -9.52
CA ASP A 45 -6.56 -2.31 -10.05
C ASP A 45 -5.89 -3.47 -9.29
N LEU A 46 -5.16 -3.22 -8.20
CA LEU A 46 -4.44 -4.26 -7.45
C LEU A 46 -5.45 -5.28 -6.90
N PRO A 47 -5.35 -6.58 -7.27
CA PRO A 47 -6.33 -7.56 -6.81
C PRO A 47 -6.25 -7.83 -5.30
N LEU A 48 -7.31 -8.37 -4.72
CA LEU A 48 -7.30 -8.86 -3.34
C LEU A 48 -6.22 -9.94 -3.16
N GLY A 49 -5.55 -9.93 -2.00
CA GLY A 49 -4.45 -10.85 -1.71
C GLY A 49 -3.17 -10.54 -2.49
N TRP A 50 -3.00 -9.33 -3.01
CA TRP A 50 -1.76 -8.90 -3.67
C TRP A 50 -1.02 -7.84 -2.87
N VAL A 51 0.26 -7.76 -3.16
CA VAL A 51 1.15 -6.72 -2.62
C VAL A 51 1.84 -5.98 -3.76
N ALA A 52 2.13 -4.71 -3.52
CA ALA A 52 2.91 -3.88 -4.41
C ALA A 52 4.01 -3.11 -3.66
N TRP A 53 5.19 -2.96 -4.25
CA TRP A 53 6.29 -2.24 -3.61
C TRP A 53 7.17 -1.50 -4.60
N ARG A 54 7.85 -0.47 -4.08
CA ARG A 54 8.85 0.34 -4.81
C ARG A 54 9.90 0.89 -3.85
N ASN A 55 11.10 1.13 -4.35
CA ASN A 55 12.23 1.60 -3.53
C ASN A 55 12.21 3.13 -3.34
N SER A 56 11.80 3.88 -4.36
CA SER A 56 11.65 5.33 -4.31
C SER A 56 10.36 5.80 -4.99
N ALA A 57 10.02 7.08 -4.84
CA ALA A 57 8.85 7.68 -5.48
C ALA A 57 8.93 7.75 -7.02
N ALA A 58 10.15 7.63 -7.59
CA ALA A 58 10.38 7.62 -9.03
C ALA A 58 10.40 6.20 -9.63
N ASP A 59 10.47 5.16 -8.80
CA ASP A 59 10.48 3.78 -9.27
C ASP A 59 9.07 3.29 -9.60
N LYS A 60 8.99 2.37 -10.57
CA LYS A 60 7.75 1.67 -10.90
C LYS A 60 7.35 0.73 -9.78
N TRP A 61 6.05 0.52 -9.65
CA TRP A 61 5.50 -0.49 -8.76
C TRP A 61 5.82 -1.90 -9.25
N HIS A 62 6.46 -2.68 -8.39
CA HIS A 62 6.47 -4.14 -8.49
C HIS A 62 5.19 -4.68 -7.87
N ARG A 63 4.61 -5.73 -8.43
CA ARG A 63 3.36 -6.35 -7.96
C ARG A 63 3.54 -7.87 -7.90
N GLN A 64 3.00 -8.51 -6.86
CA GLN A 64 2.96 -9.97 -6.76
C GLN A 64 1.74 -10.42 -5.95
N LYS A 65 1.30 -11.65 -6.19
CA LYS A 65 0.34 -12.31 -5.30
C LYS A 65 1.03 -12.62 -3.96
N LYS A 66 0.37 -12.29 -2.85
CA LYS A 66 0.82 -12.55 -1.48
C LYS A 66 0.84 -14.05 -1.19
#